data_AF-A0A645JIY0-F1
#
_entry.id   AF-A0A645JIY0-F1
#
_cell.length_a   1.000
_cell.length_b   1.000
_cell.length_c   1.000
_cell.angle_alpha   90.00
_cell.angle_beta   90.00
_cell.angle_gamma   90.00
#
_symmetry.space_group_name_H-M   'P 1'
#
loop_
_entity.id
_entity.type
_entity.pdbx_description
1 polymer ?
#
loop_
_entity_poly.entity_id
_entity_poly.type
_entity_poly.pdbx_seq_one_letter_code
_entity_poly.pdbx_strand_id
1 'polypeptide(L)'
;MAFSKDAPELITLGSRGLRIDLIFLPVIGYQIVASNYFQAIGKAKISIFLAFLRQVIVLIPIILILPRFWGLNGLWISQPIADIVAAILTSFFLYKEMLTMKHLEKFEKNKKEVI
;
A
#
# COMPACT_ATOMS: atom_id res chain seq x y z
N MET A 1 35.92 3.85 14.97
CA MET A 1 35.65 2.44 15.29
C MET A 1 34.50 2.35 16.30
N ALA A 2 33.30 2.81 15.92
CA ALA A 2 32.18 3.03 16.87
C ALA A 2 30.94 2.14 16.61
N PHE A 3 30.97 1.24 15.62
CA PHE A 3 29.81 0.41 15.21
C PHE A 3 30.11 -1.09 15.12
N SER A 4 31.08 -1.60 15.87
CA SER A 4 31.67 -2.94 15.61
C SER A 4 31.81 -3.82 16.85
N LYS A 5 30.84 -3.81 17.76
CA LYS A 5 30.69 -4.89 18.75
C LYS A 5 29.58 -5.88 18.39
N ASP A 6 28.52 -5.43 17.71
CA ASP A 6 27.36 -6.26 17.35
C ASP A 6 27.21 -6.51 15.83
N ALA A 7 28.29 -6.30 15.07
CA ALA A 7 28.29 -6.34 13.61
C ALA A 7 27.68 -7.64 13.00
N PRO A 8 27.93 -8.85 13.55
CA PRO A 8 27.32 -10.07 12.99
C PRO A 8 25.80 -10.12 13.18
N GLU A 9 25.31 -9.66 14.34
CA GLU A 9 23.89 -9.69 14.68
C GLU A 9 23.10 -8.62 13.92
N LEU A 10 23.70 -7.44 13.71
CA LEU A 10 23.12 -6.39 12.87
C LEU A 10 23.02 -6.81 11.40
N ILE A 11 24.02 -7.53 10.88
CA ILE A 11 24.01 -8.04 9.50
C ILE A 11 22.94 -9.11 9.32
N THR A 12 22.81 -10.06 10.25
CA THR A 12 21.77 -11.10 10.15
C THR A 12 20.37 -10.50 10.26
N LEU A 13 20.20 -9.50 11.13
CA LEU A 13 18.94 -8.78 11.27
C LEU A 13 18.58 -7.99 10.01
N GLY A 14 19.49 -7.17 9.50
CA GLY A 14 19.28 -6.37 8.29
C GLY A 14 19.03 -7.24 7.06
N SER A 15 19.74 -8.37 6.93
CA SER A 15 19.53 -9.35 5.86
C SER A 15 18.12 -9.94 5.88
N ARG A 16 17.59 -10.25 7.08
CA ARG A 16 16.22 -10.77 7.23
C ARG A 16 15.18 -9.72 6.86
N GLY A 17 15.35 -8.49 7.31
CA GLY A 17 14.48 -7.37 6.96
C GLY A 17 14.44 -7.09 5.45
N LEU A 18 15.62 -7.01 4.84
CA LEU A 18 15.75 -6.76 3.41
C LEU A 18 15.09 -7.85 2.56
N ARG A 19 15.22 -9.13 2.94
CA ARG A 19 14.55 -10.23 2.24
C ARG A 19 13.02 -10.10 2.29
N ILE A 20 12.48 -9.67 3.42
CA ILE A 20 11.04 -9.45 3.56
C ILE A 20 10.62 -8.30 2.64
N ASP A 21 11.29 -7.15 2.69
CA ASP A 21 10.95 -6.01 1.82
C ASP A 21 11.04 -6.35 0.32
N LEU A 22 12.05 -7.13 -0.09
CA LEU A 22 12.21 -7.55 -1.48
C LEU A 22 11.09 -8.49 -1.96
N ILE A 23 10.54 -9.34 -1.09
CA ILE A 23 9.39 -10.19 -1.44
C ILE A 23 8.12 -9.34 -1.65
N PHE A 24 8.02 -8.20 -0.97
CA PHE A 24 6.87 -7.28 -1.06
C PHE A 24 6.94 -6.28 -2.23
N LEU A 25 8.05 -6.27 -2.97
CA LEU A 25 8.24 -5.40 -4.14
C LEU A 25 7.07 -5.42 -5.15
N PRO A 26 6.45 -6.57 -5.49
CA PRO A 26 5.31 -6.61 -6.42
C PRO A 26 4.07 -5.87 -5.88
N VAL A 27 3.83 -5.96 -4.57
CA VAL A 27 2.70 -5.28 -3.90
C VAL A 27 2.88 -3.77 -3.96
N ILE A 28 4.11 -3.31 -3.73
CA ILE A 28 4.48 -1.89 -3.85
C ILE A 28 4.30 -1.42 -5.31
N GLY A 29 4.72 -2.22 -6.28
CA GLY A 29 4.52 -1.93 -7.71
C GLY A 29 3.05 -1.75 -8.08
N TYR A 30 2.18 -2.66 -7.63
CA TYR A 30 0.72 -2.55 -7.82
C TYR A 30 0.16 -1.24 -7.24
N GLN A 31 0.57 -0.88 -6.03
CA GLN A 31 0.13 0.36 -5.36
C GLN A 31 0.53 1.62 -6.15
N ILE A 32 1.75 1.67 -6.67
CA ILE A 32 2.23 2.81 -7.47
C ILE A 32 1.39 2.94 -8.75
N VAL A 33 1.12 1.83 -9.44
CA VAL A 33 0.29 1.84 -10.66
C VAL A 33 -1.14 2.29 -10.36
N ALA A 34 -1.76 1.77 -9.30
CA ALA A 34 -3.11 2.16 -8.91
C ALA A 34 -3.18 3.65 -8.51
N SER A 35 -2.17 4.14 -7.78
CA SER A 35 -2.07 5.56 -7.42
C SER A 35 -1.93 6.46 -8.66
N ASN A 36 -1.09 6.06 -9.63
CA ASN A 36 -0.94 6.78 -10.90
C ASN A 36 -2.23 6.75 -11.73
N TYR A 37 -2.97 5.64 -11.72
CA TYR A 37 -4.28 5.57 -12.37
C TYR A 37 -5.26 6.61 -11.82
N PHE A 38 -5.39 6.71 -10.49
CA PHE A 38 -6.26 7.71 -9.86
C PHE A 38 -5.83 9.16 -10.14
N GLN A 39 -4.53 9.41 -10.25
CA GLN A 39 -4.01 10.71 -10.67
C GLN A 39 -4.37 11.02 -12.14
N ALA A 40 -4.23 10.05 -13.05
CA ALA A 40 -4.51 10.22 -14.47
C ALA A 40 -5.99 10.51 -14.78
N ILE A 41 -6.93 9.94 -14.03
CA ILE A 41 -8.37 10.20 -14.17
C ILE A 41 -8.86 11.46 -13.43
N GLY A 42 -7.93 12.30 -12.93
CA GLY A 42 -8.26 13.53 -12.20
C GLY A 42 -8.72 13.34 -10.75
N LYS A 43 -8.64 12.11 -10.22
CA LYS A 43 -9.01 11.76 -8.83
C LYS A 43 -7.80 11.74 -7.89
N ALA A 44 -6.95 12.77 -8.00
CA ALA A 44 -5.72 12.90 -7.20
C ALA A 44 -5.97 12.86 -5.68
N LYS A 45 -7.13 13.36 -5.20
CA LYS A 45 -7.51 13.30 -3.78
C LYS A 45 -7.57 11.85 -3.25
N ILE A 46 -8.06 10.91 -4.07
CA ILE A 46 -8.16 9.49 -3.70
C ILE A 46 -6.75 8.86 -3.67
N SER A 47 -5.91 9.16 -4.66
CA SER A 47 -4.51 8.72 -4.69
C SER A 47 -3.74 9.19 -3.45
N ILE A 48 -3.86 10.47 -3.11
CA ILE A 48 -3.20 11.05 -1.92
C ILE A 48 -3.73 10.39 -0.64
N PHE A 49 -5.05 10.20 -0.54
CA PHE A 49 -5.64 9.52 0.61
C PHE A 49 -5.12 8.08 0.77
N LEU A 50 -5.04 7.30 -0.31
CA LEU A 50 -4.48 5.94 -0.31
C LEU A 50 -2.99 5.93 0.07
N ALA A 51 -2.22 6.93 -0.38
CA ALA A 51 -0.82 7.06 -0.01
C ALA A 51 -0.64 7.33 1.51
N PHE A 52 -1.45 8.24 2.07
CA PHE A 52 -1.46 8.50 3.52
C PHE A 52 -1.97 7.31 4.33
N LEU A 53 -2.95 6.58 3.80
CA LEU A 53 -3.48 5.38 4.43
C LEU A 53 -2.36 4.37 4.69
N ARG A 54 -1.50 4.15 3.68
CA ARG A 54 -0.37 3.24 3.75
C ARG A 54 0.71 3.70 4.71
N GLN A 55 1.18 4.95 4.61
CA GLN A 55 2.35 5.42 5.35
C GLN A 55 2.02 5.91 6.77
N VAL A 56 0.80 6.39 7.00
CA VAL A 56 0.45 7.10 8.23
C VAL A 56 -0.68 6.38 8.96
N ILE A 57 -1.84 6.22 8.33
CA ILE A 57 -3.05 5.78 9.04
C ILE A 57 -2.95 4.32 9.46
N VAL A 58 -2.38 3.45 8.62
CA VAL A 58 -2.28 2.01 8.87
C VAL A 58 -0.90 1.65 9.44
N LEU A 59 0.18 2.17 8.87
CA LEU A 59 1.53 1.78 9.29
C LEU A 59 1.87 2.24 10.71
N ILE A 60 1.57 3.49 11.08
CA ILE A 60 1.91 4.02 12.42
C ILE A 60 1.27 3.21 13.56
N PRO A 61 -0.04 2.89 13.57
CA PRO A 61 -0.58 2.08 14.64
C PRO A 61 0.00 0.66 14.64
N ILE A 62 0.20 0.04 13.47
CA ILE A 62 0.76 -1.33 13.41
C ILE A 62 2.20 -1.34 13.92
N ILE A 63 3.05 -0.39 13.50
CA ILE A 63 4.45 -0.34 13.93
C ILE A 63 4.58 0.00 15.42
N LEU A 64 3.59 0.64 16.04
CA LEU A 64 3.59 0.92 17.49
C LEU A 64 3.06 -0.25 18.32
N ILE A 65 2.14 -1.05 17.77
CA ILE A 65 1.45 -2.14 18.49
C ILE A 65 2.20 -3.46 18.29
N LEU A 66 2.52 -3.83 17.06
CA LEU A 66 3.02 -5.15 16.69
C LEU A 66 4.38 -5.51 17.34
N PRO A 67 5.35 -4.58 17.44
CA PRO A 67 6.61 -4.87 18.14
C PRO A 67 6.45 -5.10 19.65
N ARG A 68 5.34 -4.64 20.26
CA ARG A 68 5.10 -4.91 21.70
C ARG A 68 4.78 -6.38 21.95
N PHE A 69 4.27 -7.11 20.95
CA PHE A 69 3.93 -8.52 21.06
C PHE A 69 5.02 -9.45 20.51
N TRP A 70 5.65 -9.09 19.39
CA TRP A 70 6.63 -9.93 18.70
C TRP A 70 8.06 -9.35 18.66
N GLY A 71 8.32 -8.31 19.45
CA GLY A 71 9.60 -7.63 19.50
C GLY A 71 10.03 -7.17 18.12
N LEU A 72 11.29 -7.44 17.79
CA LEU A 72 11.91 -7.00 16.55
C LEU A 72 11.32 -7.66 15.30
N ASN A 73 10.82 -8.89 15.37
CA ASN A 73 10.11 -9.52 14.26
C ASN A 73 8.78 -8.81 13.95
N GLY A 74 8.10 -8.30 15.00
CA GLY A 74 6.90 -7.48 14.83
C GLY A 74 7.17 -6.18 14.09
N LEU A 75 8.36 -5.61 14.25
CA LEU A 75 8.78 -4.43 13.49
C LEU A 75 8.92 -4.76 12.00
N TRP A 76 9.64 -5.83 11.66
CA TRP A 76 9.86 -6.22 10.26
C TRP A 76 8.57 -6.63 9.53
N ILE A 77 7.61 -7.21 10.23
CA ILE A 77 6.33 -7.66 9.63
C ILE A 77 5.29 -6.53 9.56
N SER A 78 5.45 -5.47 10.36
CA SER A 78 4.49 -4.36 10.39
C SER A 78 4.31 -3.67 9.04
N GLN A 79 5.40 -3.45 8.30
CA GLN A 79 5.38 -2.82 6.99
C GLN A 79 4.68 -3.67 5.91
N PRO A 80 5.02 -4.96 5.75
CA PRO A 80 4.25 -5.91 4.94
C PRO A 80 2.75 -5.92 5.22
N ILE A 81 2.35 -5.96 6.50
CA ILE A 81 0.93 -5.99 6.87
C ILE A 81 0.26 -4.68 6.45
N ALA A 82 0.90 -3.54 6.73
CA ALA A 82 0.37 -2.24 6.33
C ALA A 82 0.19 -2.14 4.81
N ASP A 83 1.16 -2.62 4.04
CA ASP A 83 1.09 -2.64 2.58
C ASP A 83 -0.02 -3.57 2.06
N ILE A 84 -0.26 -4.73 2.68
CA ILE A 84 -1.38 -5.63 2.33
C ILE A 84 -2.72 -4.96 2.60
N VAL A 85 -2.91 -4.39 3.79
CA VAL A 85 -4.16 -3.71 4.17
C VAL A 85 -4.43 -2.56 3.22
N ALA A 86 -3.40 -1.76 2.91
CA ALA A 86 -3.53 -0.66 1.96
C ALA A 86 -3.80 -1.18 0.54
N ALA A 87 -3.19 -2.28 0.10
CA ALA A 87 -3.47 -2.88 -1.21
C ALA A 87 -4.91 -3.37 -1.34
N ILE A 88 -5.47 -3.98 -0.29
CA ILE A 88 -6.88 -4.39 -0.23
C ILE A 88 -7.80 -3.17 -0.36
N LEU A 89 -7.52 -2.10 0.39
CA LEU A 89 -8.31 -0.86 0.34
C LEU A 89 -8.21 -0.18 -1.02
N THR A 90 -7.00 -0.09 -1.59
CA THR A 90 -6.78 0.39 -2.97
C THR A 90 -7.59 -0.43 -3.98
N SER A 91 -7.59 -1.76 -3.86
CA SER A 91 -8.33 -2.66 -4.76
C SER A 91 -9.84 -2.42 -4.66
N PHE A 92 -10.36 -2.22 -3.44
CA PHE A 92 -11.76 -1.89 -3.20
C PHE A 92 -12.16 -0.55 -3.86
N PHE A 93 -11.36 0.49 -3.66
CA PHE A 93 -11.60 1.80 -4.31
C PHE A 93 -11.53 1.71 -5.83
N LEU A 94 -10.57 0.95 -6.36
CA LEU A 94 -10.42 0.74 -7.80
C LEU A 94 -11.63 0.01 -8.38
N TYR A 95 -12.10 -1.06 -7.73
CA TYR A 95 -13.28 -1.81 -8.17
C TYR A 95 -14.54 -0.94 -8.18
N LYS A 96 -14.74 -0.15 -7.11
CA LYS A 96 -15.87 0.79 -7.03
C LYS A 96 -15.83 1.82 -8.15
N GLU A 97 -14.64 2.35 -8.46
CA GLU A 97 -14.43 3.31 -9.53
C GLU A 97 -14.76 2.71 -10.91
N MET A 98 -14.28 1.49 -11.18
CA MET A 98 -14.58 0.79 -12.44
C MET A 98 -16.07 0.54 -12.63
N LEU A 99 -16.82 0.26 -11.55
CA LEU A 99 -18.28 0.12 -11.62
C LEU A 99 -18.98 1.44 -11.91
N THR A 100 -18.55 2.54 -11.28
CA THR A 100 -19.09 3.88 -11.55
C THR A 100 -18.88 4.28 -13.02
N MET A 101 -17.69 4.03 -13.57
CA MET A 101 -17.38 4.31 -14.98
C MET A 101 -18.31 3.55 -15.94
N LYS A 102 -18.54 2.25 -15.72
CA LYS A 102 -19.47 1.44 -16.54
C LYS A 102 -20.90 1.97 -16.51
N HIS A 103 -21.35 2.51 -15.38
CA HIS A 103 -22.68 3.09 -15.27
C HIS A 103 -22.79 4.41 -16.06
N LEU A 104 -21.74 5.23 -16.03
CA LEU A 104 -21.69 6.49 -16.79
C LEU A 104 -21.67 6.23 -18.30
N GLU A 105 -20.86 5.27 -18.77
CA GLU A 105 -20.84 4.87 -20.19
C GLU A 105 -22.22 4.38 -20.66
N LYS A 106 -22.89 3.56 -19.85
CA LYS A 106 -24.24 3.07 -20.18
C LYS A 106 -25.27 4.21 -20.25
N PHE A 107 -25.16 5.20 -19.37
CA PHE A 107 -26.04 6.37 -19.37
C PHE A 107 -25.81 7.26 -20.60
N GLU A 108 -24.55 7.51 -20.97
CA GLU A 108 -24.23 8.25 -22.20
C GLU A 108 -24.71 7.53 -23.46
N LYS A 109 -24.56 6.19 -23.51
CA LYS A 109 -25.02 5.39 -24.64
C LYS A 109 -26.54 5.45 -24.79
N ASN A 110 -27.28 5.29 -23.69
CA ASN A 110 -28.74 5.43 -23.69
C ASN A 110 -29.19 6.84 -24.09
N LYS A 111 -28.49 7.89 -23.67
CA LYS A 111 -28.81 9.27 -24.05
C LYS A 111 -28.62 9.50 -25.56
N LYS A 112 -27.61 8.90 -26.19
CA LYS A 112 -27.38 8.99 -27.63
C LYS A 112 -28.38 8.19 -28.49
N GLU A 113 -29.02 7.16 -27.94
CA GLU A 113 -30.07 6.40 -28.65
C GLU A 113 -31.43 7.10 -28.62
N VAL A 114 -31.63 8.04 -27.69
CA VAL A 114 -32.92 8.75 -27.49
C VAL A 114 -32.95 10.11 -28.23
N ILE A 115 -31.80 10.60 -28.70
CA ILE A 115 -31.65 11.86 -29.46
C ILE A 115 -31.44 11.51 -30.94
#